data_AF-A0A960QCH1-F1
#
_entry.id   AF-A0A960QCH1-F1
#
_cell.length_a   1.000
_cell.length_b   1.000
_cell.length_c   1.000
_cell.angle_alpha   90.00
_cell.angle_beta   90.00
_cell.angle_gamma   90.00
#
_symmetry.space_group_name_H-M   'P 1'
#
loop_
_entity.id
_entity.type
_entity.pdbx_description
1 polymer ?
#
loop_
_entity_poly.entity_id
_entity_poly.type
_entity_poly.pdbx_seq_one_letter_code
_entity_poly.pdbx_strand_id
1 'polypeptide(L)'
;MSEDRPSGESGPRFEERERRLAELLAEALDVPRERQWAFLRERCSDVEVVREAEALLAAKEGLGNFLSTPAIARVGLTSTQGLDDGSAAGDTDSRFGHFRIEELVGEGGMGRVYRGFQTEPVERQVAIKVVRSALAGPHTARRFANERHALARLNHPNIAQLYEASTTAGGRPYFVMEYVDGPPIHEYCDRWRLGLAERLELFLEVCRGVEHAHRRQLLHRDLKPSNLLVATADGVPVPKVIDFGISRALDDSGDESTGTGPLAFGTPQYMSPEALRPSPGGDLDTRTDVYSLGVVLYELLAGS
;
A
#
# COMPACT_ATOMS: atom_id res chain seq x y z
N MET A 1 7.50 45.70 -23.56
CA MET A 1 6.51 45.36 -24.59
C MET A 1 6.80 43.95 -25.05
N SER A 2 5.76 43.13 -25.03
CA SER A 2 5.61 41.71 -25.35
C SER A 2 6.78 40.93 -25.95
N GLU A 3 7.05 39.76 -25.34
CA GLU A 3 7.40 38.55 -26.06
C GLU A 3 6.42 37.43 -25.70
N ASP A 4 5.93 36.82 -26.76
CA ASP A 4 4.90 35.80 -26.90
C ASP A 4 5.53 34.41 -26.69
N ARG A 5 4.87 33.51 -25.95
CA ARG A 5 5.18 32.06 -25.95
C ARG A 5 3.90 31.23 -25.95
N PRO A 6 3.87 30.10 -26.68
CA PRO A 6 2.64 29.45 -27.10
C PRO A 6 2.09 28.49 -26.04
N SER A 7 0.77 28.52 -25.89
CA SER A 7 -0.06 27.55 -25.18
C SER A 7 -0.06 26.19 -25.89
N GLY A 8 0.38 25.14 -25.19
CA GLY A 8 0.32 23.76 -25.66
C GLY A 8 -1.09 23.18 -25.56
N GLU A 9 -1.69 22.89 -26.71
CA GLU A 9 -2.98 22.22 -26.88
C GLU A 9 -2.91 20.77 -26.38
N SER A 10 -3.56 20.48 -25.24
CA SER A 10 -3.98 19.11 -24.87
C SER A 10 -5.39 18.92 -25.41
N GLY A 11 -5.50 18.52 -26.68
CA GLY A 11 -6.76 18.51 -27.42
C GLY A 11 -7.69 17.31 -27.17
N PRO A 12 -8.92 17.34 -27.71
CA PRO A 12 -10.01 16.35 -27.56
C PRO A 12 -9.68 14.91 -28.00
N ARG A 13 -8.52 14.71 -28.63
CA ARG A 13 -8.02 13.41 -29.11
C ARG A 13 -7.54 12.50 -27.97
N PHE A 14 -7.18 13.07 -26.82
CA PHE A 14 -6.74 12.33 -25.63
C PHE A 14 -7.92 11.71 -24.88
N GLU A 15 -8.98 12.48 -24.62
CA GLU A 15 -10.22 12.02 -23.98
C GLU A 15 -10.92 10.92 -24.81
N GLU A 16 -10.84 11.02 -26.14
CA GLU A 16 -11.42 10.03 -27.05
C GLU A 16 -10.68 8.69 -27.01
N ARG A 17 -9.37 8.69 -26.76
CA ARG A 17 -8.55 7.47 -26.60
C ARG A 17 -8.86 6.75 -25.29
N GLU A 18 -9.04 7.48 -24.20
CA GLU A 18 -9.35 6.90 -22.89
C GLU A 18 -10.74 6.27 -22.84
N ARG A 19 -11.75 6.97 -23.38
CA ARG A 19 -13.09 6.42 -23.54
C ARG A 19 -13.07 5.14 -24.36
N ARG A 20 -12.27 5.11 -25.43
CA ARG A 20 -12.16 3.94 -26.30
C ARG A 20 -11.52 2.74 -25.60
N LEU A 21 -10.51 2.95 -24.75
CA LEU A 21 -9.87 1.91 -23.97
C LEU A 21 -10.82 1.30 -22.92
N ALA A 22 -11.57 2.15 -22.20
CA ALA A 22 -12.54 1.71 -21.20
C ALA A 22 -13.67 0.88 -21.82
N GLU A 23 -14.19 1.30 -22.97
CA GLU A 23 -15.20 0.55 -23.75
C GLU A 23 -14.65 -0.82 -24.19
N LEU A 24 -13.44 -0.86 -24.77
CA LEU A 24 -12.81 -2.10 -25.23
C LEU A 24 -12.56 -3.11 -24.08
N LEU A 25 -12.17 -2.63 -22.90
CA LEU A 25 -11.97 -3.47 -21.73
C LEU A 25 -13.28 -4.02 -21.17
N ALA A 26 -14.32 -3.18 -21.08
CA ALA A 26 -15.64 -3.62 -20.65
C ALA A 26 -16.20 -4.70 -21.58
N GLU A 27 -16.09 -4.50 -22.90
CA GLU A 27 -16.52 -5.49 -23.89
C GLU A 27 -15.68 -6.77 -23.85
N ALA A 28 -14.36 -6.67 -23.66
CA ALA A 28 -13.48 -7.84 -23.59
C ALA A 28 -13.76 -8.70 -22.35
N LEU A 29 -14.22 -8.11 -21.24
CA LEU A 29 -14.60 -8.86 -20.03
C LEU A 29 -15.82 -9.77 -20.23
N ASP A 30 -16.69 -9.45 -21.18
CA ASP A 30 -17.88 -10.25 -21.54
C ASP A 30 -17.57 -11.39 -22.53
N VAL A 31 -16.35 -11.42 -23.10
CA VAL A 31 -15.91 -12.45 -24.05
C VAL A 31 -15.20 -13.59 -23.32
N PRO A 32 -15.39 -14.87 -23.72
CA PRO A 32 -14.64 -15.99 -23.16
C PRO A 32 -13.13 -15.77 -23.22
N ARG A 33 -12.43 -16.11 -22.13
CA ARG A 33 -11.02 -15.78 -21.88
C ARG A 33 -10.08 -16.11 -23.03
N GLU A 34 -10.25 -17.28 -23.64
CA GLU A 34 -9.41 -17.77 -24.73
C GLU A 34 -9.55 -16.94 -26.01
N ARG A 35 -10.61 -16.13 -26.09
CA ARG A 35 -10.92 -15.25 -27.22
C ARG A 35 -10.68 -13.78 -26.93
N GLN A 36 -10.41 -13.37 -25.68
CA GLN A 36 -10.23 -11.96 -25.32
C GLN A 36 -9.07 -11.30 -26.08
N TRP A 37 -7.95 -12.00 -26.26
CA TRP A 37 -6.80 -11.47 -27.00
C TRP A 37 -7.06 -11.32 -28.51
N ALA A 38 -7.75 -12.29 -29.12
CA ALA A 38 -8.16 -12.20 -30.51
C ALA A 38 -9.19 -11.07 -30.70
N PHE A 39 -10.15 -10.98 -29.77
CA PHE A 39 -11.18 -9.94 -29.76
C PHE A 39 -10.60 -8.52 -29.69
N LEU A 40 -9.64 -8.26 -28.80
CA LEU A 40 -9.00 -6.95 -28.68
C LEU A 40 -8.26 -6.54 -29.96
N ARG A 41 -7.55 -7.47 -30.61
CA ARG A 41 -6.80 -7.23 -31.86
C ARG A 41 -7.70 -7.06 -33.08
N GLU A 42 -8.86 -7.69 -33.10
CA GLU A 42 -9.85 -7.52 -34.18
C GLU A 42 -10.63 -6.20 -34.06
N ARG A 43 -10.87 -5.72 -32.83
CA ARG A 43 -11.74 -4.57 -32.57
C ARG A 43 -11.00 -3.23 -32.52
N CYS A 44 -9.68 -3.26 -32.35
CA CYS A 44 -8.85 -2.07 -32.29
C CYS A 44 -7.57 -2.26 -33.12
N SER A 45 -7.37 -1.39 -34.11
CA SER A 45 -6.14 -1.34 -34.91
C SER A 45 -5.03 -0.49 -34.29
N ASP A 46 -5.31 0.17 -33.16
CA ASP A 46 -4.32 0.96 -32.41
C ASP A 46 -3.54 0.03 -31.49
N VAL A 47 -2.30 -0.25 -31.89
CA VAL A 47 -1.39 -1.19 -31.21
C VAL A 47 -1.09 -0.76 -29.77
N GLU A 48 -1.04 0.54 -29.49
CA GLU A 48 -0.78 1.03 -28.14
C GLU A 48 -1.99 0.80 -27.22
N VAL A 49 -3.21 1.04 -27.73
CA VAL A 49 -4.45 0.79 -26.97
C VAL A 49 -4.65 -0.71 -26.72
N VAL A 50 -4.37 -1.56 -27.71
CA VAL A 50 -4.45 -3.02 -27.56
C VAL A 50 -3.43 -3.53 -26.55
N ARG A 51 -2.18 -3.07 -26.62
CA ARG A 51 -1.13 -3.47 -25.66
C ARG A 51 -1.47 -3.07 -24.23
N GLU A 52 -2.04 -1.87 -24.07
CA GLU A 52 -2.48 -1.34 -22.78
C GLU A 52 -3.64 -2.17 -22.19
N ALA A 53 -4.62 -2.56 -23.02
CA ALA A 53 -5.71 -3.46 -22.62
C ALA A 53 -5.22 -4.88 -22.29
N GLU A 54 -4.29 -5.44 -23.07
CA GLU A 54 -3.67 -6.75 -22.83
C GLU A 54 -2.92 -6.78 -21.48
N ALA A 55 -2.17 -5.72 -21.16
CA ALA A 55 -1.43 -5.62 -19.90
C ALA A 55 -2.36 -5.57 -18.67
N LEU A 56 -3.48 -4.84 -18.77
CA LEU A 56 -4.47 -4.73 -17.70
C LEU A 56 -5.22 -6.05 -17.48
N LEU A 57 -5.56 -6.79 -18.54
CA LEU A 57 -6.16 -8.13 -18.41
C LEU A 57 -5.18 -9.15 -17.81
N ALA A 58 -3.90 -9.13 -18.19
CA ALA A 58 -2.88 -10.01 -17.64
C ALA A 58 -2.60 -9.75 -16.15
N ALA A 59 -2.63 -8.49 -15.71
CA ALA A 59 -2.44 -8.12 -14.31
C ALA A 59 -3.54 -8.71 -13.40
N LYS A 60 -4.78 -8.82 -13.91
CA LYS A 60 -5.89 -9.49 -13.22
C LYS A 60 -5.65 -10.99 -12.99
N GLU A 61 -5.00 -11.66 -13.93
CA GLU A 61 -4.72 -13.11 -13.86
C GLU A 61 -3.69 -13.47 -12.78
N GLY A 62 -2.72 -12.59 -12.53
CA GLY A 62 -1.72 -12.78 -11.47
C GLY A 62 -2.31 -12.69 -10.05
N LEU A 63 -3.42 -11.95 -9.87
CA LEU A 63 -4.07 -11.75 -8.58
C LEU A 63 -5.04 -12.87 -8.20
N GLY A 64 -5.74 -13.48 -9.17
CA GLY A 64 -6.75 -14.51 -8.91
C GLY A 64 -6.19 -15.78 -8.25
N ASN A 65 -4.94 -16.15 -8.55
CA ASN A 65 -4.28 -17.31 -7.96
C ASN A 65 -3.71 -17.05 -6.55
N PHE A 66 -3.62 -15.79 -6.12
CA PHE A 66 -3.00 -15.41 -4.85
C PHE A 66 -4.01 -15.35 -3.70
N LEU A 67 -5.28 -15.03 -3.98
CA LEU A 67 -6.31 -14.82 -2.96
C LEU A 67 -7.05 -16.09 -2.51
N SER A 68 -6.80 -17.25 -3.15
CA SER A 68 -7.61 -18.46 -2.93
C SER A 68 -6.95 -19.56 -2.07
N THR A 69 -5.80 -19.30 -1.43
CA THR A 69 -5.17 -20.32 -0.55
C THR A 69 -5.02 -19.77 0.87
N PRO A 70 -5.63 -20.39 1.90
CA PRO A 70 -5.40 -19.99 3.29
C PRO A 70 -3.94 -20.24 3.67
N ALA A 71 -3.30 -19.23 4.29
CA ALA A 71 -1.89 -19.25 4.70
C ALA A 71 -1.54 -20.28 5.80
N ILE A 72 -2.49 -21.12 6.24
CA ILE A 72 -2.29 -22.12 7.30
C ILE A 72 -1.91 -23.52 6.73
N ALA A 73 -2.01 -23.73 5.41
CA ALA A 73 -1.84 -25.07 4.82
C ALA A 73 -0.42 -25.42 4.29
N ARG A 74 0.67 -24.84 4.83
CA ARG A 74 2.05 -25.25 4.46
C ARG A 74 2.98 -25.53 5.65
N VAL A 75 2.44 -25.95 6.80
CA VAL A 75 3.24 -26.70 7.76
C VAL A 75 3.34 -28.15 7.26
N GLY A 76 4.45 -28.45 6.60
CA GLY A 76 4.79 -29.79 6.10
C GLY A 76 6.19 -29.79 5.51
N LEU A 77 7.14 -30.28 6.30
CA LEU A 77 8.56 -30.49 5.99
C LEU A 77 8.83 -30.93 4.54
N THR A 78 9.74 -30.24 3.82
CA THR A 78 10.98 -30.82 3.25
C THR A 78 11.72 -29.84 2.32
N SER A 79 13.05 -29.88 2.44
CA SER A 79 14.07 -29.58 1.43
C SER A 79 14.51 -28.13 1.21
N THR A 80 15.60 -27.83 1.90
CA THR A 80 16.73 -26.95 1.56
C THR A 80 17.07 -26.86 0.07
N GLN A 81 17.28 -25.62 -0.41
CA GLN A 81 18.23 -25.13 -1.44
C GLN A 81 17.61 -23.87 -2.07
N GLY A 82 18.22 -22.70 -2.14
CA GLY A 82 19.54 -22.20 -1.79
C GLY A 82 19.65 -20.88 -2.54
N LEU A 83 19.78 -19.77 -1.81
CA LEU A 83 20.27 -18.48 -2.32
C LEU A 83 21.00 -17.81 -1.15
N ASP A 84 22.21 -18.31 -0.91
CA ASP A 84 23.27 -17.55 -0.26
C ASP A 84 23.78 -16.53 -1.29
N ASP A 85 23.76 -15.26 -0.91
CA ASP A 85 24.80 -14.31 -1.31
C ASP A 85 24.98 -13.29 -0.17
N GLY A 86 25.97 -13.58 0.68
CA GLY A 86 26.77 -12.54 1.34
C GLY A 86 26.33 -12.06 2.72
N SER A 87 26.61 -12.87 3.75
CA SER A 87 26.88 -12.43 5.13
C SER A 87 25.76 -11.67 5.86
N ALA A 88 24.75 -12.42 6.30
CA ALA A 88 24.00 -12.14 7.52
C ALA A 88 23.72 -13.44 8.31
N ALA A 89 24.76 -14.27 8.47
CA ALA A 89 24.75 -15.29 9.52
C ALA A 89 24.88 -14.54 10.87
N GLY A 90 23.74 -14.12 11.43
CA GLY A 90 23.67 -13.51 12.75
C GLY A 90 22.45 -12.64 13.09
N ASP A 91 21.57 -12.28 12.16
CA ASP A 91 20.53 -11.25 12.45
C ASP A 91 19.16 -11.86 12.83
N THR A 92 19.19 -13.01 13.51
CA THR A 92 18.21 -13.33 14.57
C THR A 92 18.84 -12.96 15.92
N ASP A 93 19.60 -11.87 15.95
CA ASP A 93 19.92 -11.23 17.21
C ASP A 93 18.56 -10.76 17.75
N SER A 94 18.10 -11.44 18.79
CA SER A 94 16.75 -11.31 19.36
C SER A 94 16.45 -9.90 19.90
N ARG A 95 17.34 -8.93 19.69
CA ARG A 95 17.25 -7.54 20.12
C ARG A 95 17.80 -6.57 19.07
N PHE A 96 17.01 -5.57 18.71
CA PHE A 96 17.44 -4.37 17.98
C PHE A 96 17.42 -3.17 18.94
N GLY A 97 18.58 -2.68 19.37
CA GLY A 97 18.63 -1.60 20.36
C GLY A 97 17.84 -1.94 21.63
N HIS A 98 16.83 -1.13 21.97
CA HIS A 98 15.94 -1.35 23.12
C HIS A 98 14.77 -2.31 22.84
N PHE A 99 14.66 -2.85 21.63
CA PHE A 99 13.55 -3.69 21.19
C PHE A 99 13.95 -5.16 21.18
N ARG A 100 13.16 -6.02 21.79
CA ARG A 100 13.27 -7.49 21.66
C ARG A 100 12.30 -7.95 20.59
N ILE A 101 12.77 -8.71 19.59
CA ILE A 101 11.89 -9.30 18.58
C ILE A 101 11.29 -10.58 19.13
N GLU A 102 10.01 -10.82 18.84
CA GLU A 102 9.30 -12.02 19.26
C GLU A 102 8.96 -12.91 18.07
N GLU A 103 8.21 -12.40 17.10
CA GLU A 103 7.74 -13.19 15.96
C GLU A 103 7.54 -12.34 14.71
N LEU A 104 7.58 -12.99 13.55
CA LEU A 104 7.21 -12.38 12.28
C LEU A 104 5.68 -12.33 12.17
N VAL A 105 5.13 -11.14 11.98
CA VAL A 105 3.68 -10.88 11.83
C VAL A 105 3.28 -10.87 10.36
N GLY A 106 4.15 -10.34 9.49
CA GLY A 106 3.86 -10.28 8.06
C GLY A 106 5.09 -9.94 7.21
N GLU A 107 5.03 -10.32 5.95
CA GLU A 107 6.04 -10.01 4.94
C GLU A 107 5.36 -9.56 3.65
N GLY A 108 5.85 -8.47 3.05
CA GLY A 108 5.32 -7.93 1.81
C GLY A 108 6.37 -7.17 1.01
N GLY A 109 5.94 -6.51 -0.07
CA GLY A 109 6.82 -5.78 -0.98
C GLY A 109 7.69 -4.72 -0.30
N MET A 110 7.17 -4.08 0.77
CA MET A 110 7.87 -3.01 1.49
C MET A 110 8.81 -3.49 2.60
N GLY A 111 8.76 -4.75 3.01
CA GLY A 111 9.47 -5.15 4.23
C GLY A 111 8.92 -6.37 4.95
N ARG A 112 9.49 -6.61 6.12
CA ARG A 112 9.01 -7.55 7.13
C ARG A 112 8.52 -6.78 8.35
N VAL A 113 7.40 -7.21 8.92
CA VAL A 113 6.83 -6.66 10.15
C VAL A 113 6.94 -7.73 11.23
N TYR A 114 7.55 -7.36 12.35
CA TYR A 114 7.70 -8.23 13.51
C TYR A 114 6.89 -7.69 14.68
N ARG A 115 6.33 -8.60 15.49
CA ARG A 115 5.92 -8.29 16.86
C ARG A 115 7.18 -8.24 17.71
N GLY A 116 7.28 -7.21 18.53
CA GLY A 116 8.38 -7.05 19.46
C GLY A 116 7.94 -6.39 20.76
N PHE A 117 8.91 -6.22 21.65
CA PHE A 117 8.72 -5.58 22.93
C PHE A 117 9.82 -4.54 23.15
N GLN A 118 9.44 -3.28 23.35
CA GLN A 118 10.34 -2.25 23.82
C GLN A 118 10.61 -2.47 25.30
N THR A 119 11.88 -2.50 25.69
CA THR A 119 12.31 -2.72 27.09
C THR A 119 12.69 -1.43 27.82
N GLU A 120 13.11 -0.40 27.07
CA GLU A 120 13.49 0.91 27.62
C GLU A 120 13.16 2.03 26.62
N PRO A 121 12.91 3.27 27.08
CA PRO A 121 12.75 3.68 28.48
C PRO A 121 11.37 3.30 29.06
N VAL A 122 10.46 2.81 28.23
CA VAL A 122 9.11 2.37 28.62
C VAL A 122 8.88 0.97 28.08
N GLU A 123 8.37 0.08 28.92
CA GLU A 123 7.98 -1.26 28.53
C GLU A 123 6.65 -1.25 27.77
N ARG A 124 6.65 -1.76 26.54
CA ARG A 124 5.43 -1.90 25.73
C ARG A 124 5.62 -2.85 24.56
N GLN A 125 4.52 -3.44 24.11
CA GLN A 125 4.47 -4.19 22.87
C GLN A 125 4.51 -3.23 21.65
N VAL A 126 5.24 -3.63 20.61
CA VAL A 126 5.46 -2.81 19.41
C VAL A 126 5.41 -3.65 18.15
N ALA A 127 5.06 -3.03 17.03
CA ALA A 127 5.29 -3.57 15.70
C ALA A 127 6.56 -2.94 15.12
N ILE A 128 7.45 -3.76 14.57
CA ILE A 128 8.74 -3.34 14.01
C ILE A 128 8.75 -3.67 12.52
N LYS A 129 8.65 -2.66 11.66
CA LYS A 129 8.71 -2.82 10.20
C LYS A 129 10.12 -2.55 9.72
N VAL A 130 10.80 -3.60 9.25
CA VAL A 130 12.15 -3.52 8.65
C VAL A 130 12.01 -3.46 7.14
N VAL A 131 12.56 -2.40 6.54
CA VAL A 131 12.47 -2.16 5.10
C VAL A 131 13.50 -3.03 4.36
N ARG A 132 13.10 -3.59 3.22
CA ARG A 132 13.98 -4.41 2.37
C ARG A 132 15.14 -3.57 1.81
N SER A 133 16.33 -4.15 1.73
CA SER A 133 17.56 -3.46 1.28
C SER A 133 17.44 -2.86 -0.12
N ALA A 134 16.66 -3.46 -1.02
CA ALA A 134 16.43 -2.93 -2.38
C ALA A 134 15.73 -1.56 -2.39
N LEU A 135 15.07 -1.18 -1.28
CA LEU A 135 14.40 0.11 -1.11
C LEU A 135 15.23 1.09 -0.24
N ALA A 136 16.40 0.67 0.23
CA ALA A 136 17.25 1.42 1.16
C ALA A 136 18.41 2.09 0.39
N GLY A 137 18.10 3.19 -0.31
CA GLY A 137 19.10 4.00 -1.02
C GLY A 137 19.72 5.10 -0.13
N PRO A 138 20.86 5.70 -0.54
CA PRO A 138 21.49 6.82 0.18
C PRO A 138 20.58 8.04 0.35
N HIS A 139 19.65 8.26 -0.60
CA HIS A 139 18.68 9.35 -0.59
C HIS A 139 17.48 9.06 0.31
N THR A 140 17.12 7.77 0.48
CA THR A 140 16.06 7.31 1.38
C THR A 140 16.31 7.77 2.82
N ALA A 141 17.55 7.70 3.31
CA ALA A 141 17.88 8.08 4.69
C ALA A 141 17.65 9.58 5.00
N ARG A 142 17.90 10.48 4.05
CA ARG A 142 17.70 11.93 4.24
C ARG A 142 16.21 12.30 4.19
N ARG A 143 15.44 11.71 3.27
CA ARG A 143 13.98 11.95 3.20
C ARG A 143 13.26 11.31 4.39
N PHE A 144 13.71 10.12 4.81
CA PHE A 144 13.27 9.44 6.02
C PHE A 144 13.39 10.34 7.26
N ALA A 145 14.53 11.01 7.43
CA ALA A 145 14.73 11.93 8.56
C ALA A 145 13.75 13.12 8.55
N ASN A 146 13.39 13.63 7.36
CA ASN A 146 12.45 14.74 7.20
C ASN A 146 10.99 14.32 7.43
N GLU A 147 10.57 13.19 6.86
CA GLU A 147 9.20 12.68 6.98
C GLU A 147 8.89 12.16 8.39
N ARG A 148 9.92 11.66 9.12
CA ARG A 148 9.80 11.21 10.52
C ARG A 148 9.13 12.24 11.43
N HIS A 149 9.46 13.52 11.28
CA HIS A 149 8.90 14.55 12.17
C HIS A 149 7.41 14.79 11.92
N ALA A 150 6.94 14.64 10.68
CA ALA A 150 5.53 14.78 10.35
C ALA A 150 4.74 13.57 10.88
N LEU A 151 5.26 12.36 10.68
CA LEU A 151 4.63 11.12 11.16
C LEU A 151 4.59 11.02 12.69
N ALA A 152 5.64 11.45 13.39
CA ALA A 152 5.69 11.41 14.84
C ALA A 152 4.64 12.33 15.51
N ARG A 153 4.15 13.36 14.80
CA ARG A 153 3.12 14.28 15.30
C ARG A 153 1.70 13.78 15.05
N LEU A 154 1.55 12.67 14.35
CA LEU A 154 0.27 12.06 14.05
C LEU A 154 -0.17 11.21 15.25
N ASN A 155 -1.07 11.76 16.08
CA ASN A 155 -1.61 11.11 17.27
C ASN A 155 -3.14 11.18 17.25
N HIS A 156 -3.77 10.03 17.04
CA HIS A 156 -5.22 9.89 16.95
C HIS A 156 -5.63 8.47 17.36
N PRO A 157 -6.75 8.25 18.07
CA PRO A 157 -7.18 6.91 18.48
C PRO A 157 -7.28 5.91 17.33
N ASN A 158 -7.71 6.36 16.15
CA ASN A 158 -7.88 5.52 14.95
C ASN A 158 -6.66 5.48 14.01
N ILE A 159 -5.48 5.91 14.47
CA ILE A 159 -4.22 5.79 13.71
C ILE A 159 -3.21 5.12 14.62
N ALA A 160 -2.50 4.11 14.10
CA ALA A 160 -1.41 3.50 14.84
C ALA A 160 -0.27 4.50 15.02
N GLN A 161 0.12 4.74 16.28
CA GLN A 161 1.13 5.72 16.60
C GLN A 161 2.52 5.27 16.12
N LEU A 162 3.23 6.11 15.37
CA LEU A 162 4.65 5.92 15.13
C LEU A 162 5.43 6.34 16.37
N TYR A 163 6.25 5.44 16.91
CA TYR A 163 7.08 5.68 18.08
C TYR A 163 8.51 6.07 17.71
N GLU A 164 9.08 5.36 16.74
CA GLU A 164 10.45 5.57 16.31
C GLU A 164 10.59 5.28 14.83
N ALA A 165 11.47 6.02 14.17
CA ALA A 165 11.96 5.69 12.85
C ALA A 165 13.48 5.89 12.89
N SER A 166 14.24 4.83 12.62
CA SER A 166 15.69 4.82 12.65
C SER A 166 16.27 3.87 11.59
N THR A 167 17.58 3.70 11.58
CA THR A 167 18.28 2.78 10.68
C THR A 167 19.08 1.76 11.48
N THR A 168 19.13 0.52 10.98
CA THR A 168 20.01 -0.53 11.52
C THR A 168 21.48 -0.17 11.31
N ALA A 169 22.41 -0.87 11.97
CA ALA A 169 23.85 -0.69 11.75
C ALA A 169 24.27 -0.87 10.27
N GLY A 170 23.55 -1.74 9.54
CA GLY A 170 23.72 -1.93 8.10
C GLY A 170 23.00 -0.91 7.21
N GLY A 171 22.46 0.17 7.78
CA GLY A 171 21.81 1.26 7.03
C GLY A 171 20.36 1.00 6.60
N ARG A 172 19.80 -0.18 6.89
CA ARG A 172 18.40 -0.49 6.55
C ARG A 172 17.43 0.31 7.43
N PRO A 173 16.46 1.06 6.86
CA PRO A 173 15.44 1.75 7.64
C PRO A 173 14.53 0.77 8.38
N TYR A 174 14.11 1.16 9.57
CA TYR A 174 13.05 0.49 10.29
C TYR A 174 12.13 1.49 11.00
N PHE A 175 10.89 1.07 11.18
CA PHE A 175 9.86 1.81 11.88
C PHE A 175 9.40 1.01 13.08
N VAL A 176 9.26 1.67 14.23
CA VAL A 176 8.64 1.11 15.43
C VAL A 176 7.35 1.86 15.67
N MET A 177 6.26 1.12 15.74
CA MET A 177 4.92 1.67 15.86
C MET A 177 4.10 0.89 16.87
N GLU A 178 2.95 1.45 17.21
CA GLU A 178 1.92 0.79 17.99
C GLU A 178 1.61 -0.59 17.38
N TYR A 179 1.67 -1.62 18.21
CA TYR A 179 1.18 -2.94 17.82
C TYR A 179 -0.34 -2.96 17.95
N VAL A 180 -1.04 -3.11 16.84
CA VAL A 180 -2.50 -3.25 16.83
C VAL A 180 -2.84 -4.74 16.86
N ASP A 181 -3.30 -5.21 18.01
CA ASP A 181 -3.74 -6.60 18.18
C ASP A 181 -5.17 -6.76 17.65
N GLY A 182 -5.27 -7.10 16.37
CA GLY A 182 -6.56 -7.21 15.71
C GLY A 182 -6.44 -7.66 14.26
N PRO A 183 -7.46 -8.36 13.73
CA PRO A 183 -7.50 -8.71 12.32
C PRO A 183 -7.78 -7.47 11.45
N PRO A 184 -7.53 -7.57 10.13
CA PRO A 184 -8.02 -6.62 9.15
C PRO A 184 -9.53 -6.37 9.25
N ILE A 185 -9.97 -5.16 8.89
CA ILE A 185 -11.37 -4.71 9.05
C ILE A 185 -12.38 -5.60 8.32
N HIS A 186 -12.05 -6.09 7.13
CA HIS A 186 -12.91 -7.00 6.38
C HIS A 186 -13.10 -8.34 7.10
N GLU A 187 -11.99 -8.94 7.56
CA GLU A 187 -12.04 -10.17 8.36
C GLU A 187 -12.78 -9.97 9.69
N TYR A 188 -12.63 -8.80 10.32
CA TYR A 188 -13.37 -8.46 11.54
C TYR A 188 -14.88 -8.41 11.25
N CYS A 189 -15.29 -7.67 10.23
CA CYS A 189 -16.70 -7.56 9.85
C CYS A 189 -17.32 -8.93 9.55
N ASP A 190 -16.58 -9.83 8.89
CA ASP A 190 -17.07 -11.15 8.51
C ASP A 190 -17.08 -12.14 9.68
N ARG A 191 -16.00 -12.17 10.49
CA ARG A 191 -15.89 -13.08 11.64
C ARG A 191 -16.94 -12.79 12.71
N TRP A 192 -17.24 -11.52 12.94
CA TRP A 192 -18.28 -11.08 13.89
C TRP A 192 -19.66 -10.89 13.25
N ARG A 193 -19.78 -11.16 11.94
CA ARG A 193 -21.05 -11.07 11.18
C ARG A 193 -21.75 -9.72 11.34
N LEU A 194 -20.97 -8.64 11.27
CA LEU A 194 -21.48 -7.29 11.42
C LEU A 194 -22.47 -6.94 10.30
N GLY A 195 -23.58 -6.34 10.68
CA GLY A 195 -24.57 -5.78 9.77
C GLY A 195 -24.09 -4.48 9.12
N LEU A 196 -24.85 -3.99 8.14
CA LEU A 196 -24.51 -2.78 7.38
C LEU A 196 -24.21 -1.57 8.28
N ALA A 197 -25.04 -1.33 9.29
CA ALA A 197 -24.88 -0.18 10.18
C ALA A 197 -23.56 -0.25 10.96
N GLU A 198 -23.24 -1.41 11.54
CA GLU A 198 -22.01 -1.63 12.32
C GLU A 198 -20.75 -1.52 11.45
N ARG A 199 -20.80 -2.02 10.20
CA ARG A 199 -19.71 -1.85 9.23
C ARG A 199 -19.46 -0.37 8.92
N LEU A 200 -20.53 0.40 8.72
CA LEU A 200 -20.44 1.84 8.46
C LEU A 200 -19.92 2.61 9.69
N GLU A 201 -20.34 2.25 10.90
CA GLU A 201 -19.83 2.85 12.13
C GLU A 201 -18.31 2.66 12.27
N LEU A 202 -17.80 1.44 12.06
CA LEU A 202 -16.36 1.18 12.02
C LEU A 202 -15.65 1.97 10.92
N PHE A 203 -16.25 2.05 9.73
CA PHE A 203 -15.65 2.75 8.62
C PHE A 203 -15.59 4.26 8.84
N LEU A 204 -16.59 4.85 9.52
CA LEU A 204 -16.58 6.26 9.91
C LEU A 204 -15.42 6.59 10.85
N GLU A 205 -15.09 5.69 11.78
CA GLU A 205 -13.92 5.83 12.65
C GLU A 205 -12.60 5.80 11.88
N VAL A 206 -12.49 4.94 10.86
CA VAL A 206 -11.36 4.96 9.90
C VAL A 206 -11.27 6.32 9.20
N CYS A 207 -12.38 6.84 8.68
CA CYS A 207 -12.44 8.14 8.02
C CYS A 207 -12.00 9.29 8.95
N ARG A 208 -12.36 9.25 10.24
CA ARG A 208 -11.89 10.24 11.23
C ARG A 208 -10.37 10.23 11.39
N GLY A 209 -9.76 9.03 11.42
CA GLY A 209 -8.31 8.87 11.41
C GLY A 209 -7.67 9.48 10.16
N VAL A 210 -8.18 9.13 8.98
CA VAL A 210 -7.64 9.64 7.70
C VAL A 210 -7.81 11.17 7.60
N GLU A 211 -8.96 11.71 7.97
CA GLU A 211 -9.21 13.16 8.00
C GLU A 211 -8.22 13.89 8.92
N HIS A 212 -7.95 13.32 10.10
CA HIS A 212 -7.01 13.90 11.06
C HIS A 212 -5.60 14.05 10.46
N ALA A 213 -5.17 13.07 9.66
CA ALA A 213 -3.89 13.12 8.94
C ALA A 213 -3.93 14.10 7.75
N HIS A 214 -5.02 14.12 6.98
CA HIS A 214 -5.22 15.04 5.86
C HIS A 214 -5.15 16.51 6.28
N ARG A 215 -5.70 16.86 7.45
CA ARG A 215 -5.58 18.22 8.02
C ARG A 215 -4.13 18.63 8.34
N ARG A 216 -3.21 17.66 8.39
CA ARG A 216 -1.75 17.85 8.57
C ARG A 216 -0.97 17.64 7.27
N GLN A 217 -1.66 17.61 6.13
CA GLN A 217 -1.07 17.41 4.79
C GLN A 217 -0.33 16.07 4.64
N LEU A 218 -0.70 15.08 5.46
CA LEU A 218 -0.17 13.73 5.37
C LEU A 218 -1.13 12.86 4.57
N LEU A 219 -0.59 12.15 3.57
CA LEU A 219 -1.30 11.18 2.76
C LEU A 219 -0.88 9.76 3.17
N HIS A 220 -1.80 8.82 3.07
CA HIS A 220 -1.52 7.42 3.34
C HIS A 220 -0.91 6.72 2.11
N ARG A 221 -1.51 6.90 0.92
CA ARG A 221 -1.09 6.38 -0.40
C ARG A 221 -1.15 4.86 -0.62
N ASP A 222 -1.34 4.06 0.42
CA ASP A 222 -1.59 2.59 0.29
C ASP A 222 -2.79 2.14 1.15
N LEU A 223 -3.91 2.89 1.14
CA LEU A 223 -5.09 2.48 1.89
C LEU A 223 -5.69 1.23 1.25
N LYS A 224 -5.89 0.20 2.08
CA LYS A 224 -6.44 -1.10 1.71
C LYS A 224 -6.93 -1.83 2.97
N PRO A 225 -7.77 -2.87 2.85
CA PRO A 225 -8.34 -3.53 4.02
C PRO A 225 -7.29 -4.10 4.98
N SER A 226 -6.14 -4.58 4.49
CA SER A 226 -5.06 -5.11 5.34
C SER A 226 -4.31 -4.03 6.13
N ASN A 227 -4.45 -2.75 5.77
CA ASN A 227 -3.87 -1.61 6.50
C ASN A 227 -4.86 -0.96 7.47
N LEU A 228 -6.04 -1.55 7.63
CA LEU A 228 -7.08 -1.12 8.54
C LEU A 228 -7.33 -2.26 9.53
N LEU A 229 -6.72 -2.20 10.71
CA LEU A 229 -6.82 -3.26 11.72
C LEU A 229 -7.87 -2.89 12.76
N VAL A 230 -8.57 -3.88 13.33
CA VAL A 230 -9.59 -3.65 14.36
C VAL A 230 -9.14 -4.27 15.67
N ALA A 231 -8.64 -3.44 16.57
CA ALA A 231 -8.35 -3.86 17.94
C ALA A 231 -9.62 -3.89 18.79
N THR A 232 -9.56 -4.56 19.94
CA THR A 232 -10.62 -4.49 20.95
C THR A 232 -10.07 -3.81 22.20
N ALA A 233 -10.66 -2.68 22.59
CA ALA A 233 -10.33 -1.96 23.82
C ALA A 233 -11.57 -1.94 24.72
N ASP A 234 -11.46 -2.47 25.94
CA ASP A 234 -12.58 -2.56 26.91
C ASP A 234 -13.86 -3.20 26.33
N GLY A 235 -13.70 -4.17 25.42
CA GLY A 235 -14.81 -4.85 24.75
C GLY A 235 -15.40 -4.08 23.56
N VAL A 236 -14.88 -2.89 23.24
CA VAL A 236 -15.32 -2.06 22.11
C VAL A 236 -14.34 -2.21 20.94
N PRO A 237 -14.82 -2.42 19.70
CA PRO A 237 -13.95 -2.43 18.53
C PRO A 237 -13.42 -1.03 18.22
N VAL A 238 -12.10 -0.94 18.04
CA VAL A 238 -11.39 0.30 17.71
C VAL A 238 -10.59 0.08 16.43
N PRO A 239 -11.05 0.60 15.27
CA PRO A 239 -10.30 0.50 14.04
C PRO A 239 -9.11 1.46 14.08
N LYS A 240 -7.97 0.99 13.58
CA LYS A 240 -6.71 1.72 13.48
C LYS A 240 -6.13 1.60 12.07
N VAL A 241 -5.81 2.75 11.49
CA VAL A 241 -5.04 2.85 10.25
C VAL A 241 -3.56 2.67 10.58
N ILE A 242 -2.90 1.68 9.98
CA ILE A 242 -1.45 1.43 10.14
C ILE A 242 -0.66 1.99 8.95
N ASP A 243 0.67 2.04 9.04
CA ASP A 243 1.57 2.37 7.93
C ASP A 243 1.39 3.76 7.26
N PHE A 244 0.77 4.71 7.97
CA PHE A 244 0.51 6.06 7.45
C PHE A 244 1.78 6.74 6.94
N GLY A 245 1.80 7.15 5.67
CA GLY A 245 2.87 7.94 5.06
C GLY A 245 4.24 7.26 4.99
N ILE A 246 4.36 5.98 5.36
CA ILE A 246 5.61 5.22 5.25
C ILE A 246 6.02 5.09 3.79
N SER A 247 5.06 4.89 2.88
CA SER A 247 5.29 4.83 1.44
C SER A 247 6.05 6.06 0.90
N ARG A 248 5.63 7.27 1.28
CA ARG A 248 6.28 8.54 0.89
C ARG A 248 7.69 8.67 1.46
N ALA A 249 7.93 8.19 2.67
CA ALA A 249 9.27 8.19 3.28
C ALA A 249 10.24 7.24 2.56
N LEU A 250 9.72 6.24 1.84
CA LEU A 250 10.47 5.26 1.07
C LEU A 250 10.56 5.57 -0.43
N ASP A 251 9.72 6.48 -0.92
CA ASP A 251 9.64 6.84 -2.33
C ASP A 251 10.84 7.70 -2.76
N ASP A 252 11.62 7.20 -3.73
CA ASP A 252 12.73 7.86 -4.42
C ASP A 252 12.78 7.39 -5.88
N SER A 253 12.06 8.08 -6.77
CA SER A 253 12.42 8.15 -8.18
C SER A 253 12.45 9.61 -8.62
N GLY A 254 13.34 10.37 -7.97
CA GLY A 254 13.77 11.69 -8.45
C GLY A 254 14.75 11.63 -9.64
N ASP A 255 14.99 10.44 -10.20
CA ASP A 255 15.79 10.26 -11.41
C ASP A 255 14.86 9.87 -12.56
N GLU A 256 14.58 10.83 -13.47
CA GLU A 256 13.88 10.58 -14.74
C GLU A 256 14.62 9.57 -15.64
N SER A 257 15.82 9.14 -15.23
CA SER A 257 16.72 8.24 -15.98
C SER A 257 16.51 6.75 -15.69
N THR A 258 15.87 6.37 -14.59
CA THR A 258 15.50 4.98 -14.31
C THR A 258 14.02 4.80 -14.59
N GLY A 259 13.67 4.12 -15.69
CA GLY A 259 12.31 3.94 -16.21
C GLY A 259 11.29 3.21 -15.31
N THR A 260 11.50 3.22 -13.99
CA THR A 260 10.53 2.88 -12.95
C THR A 260 10.07 4.19 -12.32
N GLY A 261 9.02 4.80 -12.90
CA GLY A 261 8.39 6.01 -12.35
C GLY A 261 7.79 5.80 -10.95
N PRO A 262 6.97 6.74 -10.43
CA PRO A 262 6.35 6.69 -9.08
C PRO A 262 5.42 5.50 -8.79
N LEU A 263 5.38 4.52 -9.69
CA LEU A 263 4.49 3.36 -9.76
C LEU A 263 4.85 2.21 -8.81
N ALA A 264 5.92 2.29 -8.01
CA ALA A 264 6.41 1.13 -7.26
C ALA A 264 5.80 0.94 -5.86
N PHE A 265 5.02 1.90 -5.34
CA PHE A 265 4.54 1.84 -3.95
C PHE A 265 3.01 1.84 -3.85
N GLY A 266 2.46 0.69 -3.46
CA GLY A 266 1.07 0.50 -3.04
C GLY A 266 0.42 -0.70 -3.71
N THR A 267 -0.88 -0.86 -3.53
CA THR A 267 -1.64 -2.01 -4.05
C THR A 267 -2.54 -1.54 -5.20
N PRO A 268 -2.23 -1.86 -6.48
CA PRO A 268 -2.86 -1.22 -7.64
C PRO A 268 -4.39 -1.21 -7.64
N GLN A 269 -5.01 -2.26 -7.08
CA GLN A 269 -6.47 -2.38 -7.00
C GLN A 269 -7.17 -1.29 -6.16
N TYR A 270 -6.44 -0.62 -5.24
CA TYR A 270 -6.97 0.48 -4.42
C TYR A 270 -6.44 1.84 -4.84
N MET A 271 -5.50 1.89 -5.78
CA MET A 271 -4.90 3.16 -6.21
C MET A 271 -5.89 3.97 -7.02
N SER A 272 -5.86 5.29 -6.82
CA SER A 272 -6.60 6.21 -7.66
C SER A 272 -6.00 6.32 -9.06
N PRO A 273 -6.79 6.73 -10.07
CA PRO A 273 -6.30 6.90 -11.43
C PRO A 273 -5.07 7.81 -11.52
N GLU A 274 -5.04 8.90 -10.76
CA GLU A 274 -3.92 9.85 -10.72
C GLU A 274 -2.67 9.27 -10.03
N ALA A 275 -2.83 8.31 -9.11
CA ALA A 275 -1.71 7.57 -8.51
C ALA A 275 -1.12 6.53 -9.47
N LEU A 276 -1.94 5.90 -10.31
CA LEU A 276 -1.50 4.98 -11.35
C LEU A 276 -0.87 5.70 -12.54
N ARG A 277 -1.29 6.93 -12.82
CA ARG A 277 -0.80 7.75 -13.93
C ARG A 277 -0.41 9.15 -13.42
N PRO A 278 0.74 9.26 -12.73
CA PRO A 278 1.23 10.56 -12.29
C PRO A 278 1.48 11.44 -13.50
N SER A 279 0.82 12.60 -13.57
CA SER A 279 1.14 13.61 -14.59
C SER A 279 2.46 14.29 -14.22
N PRO A 280 3.32 14.68 -15.19
CA PRO A 280 4.52 15.45 -14.91
C PRO A 280 4.15 16.75 -14.16
N GLY A 281 4.60 16.88 -12.91
CA GLY A 281 4.29 18.01 -12.03
C GLY A 281 2.92 17.98 -11.34
N GLY A 282 2.14 16.90 -11.51
CA GLY A 282 0.89 16.68 -10.77
C GLY A 282 1.16 15.97 -9.45
N ASP A 283 1.19 16.72 -8.35
CA ASP A 283 1.33 16.15 -7.01
C ASP A 283 0.05 15.41 -6.58
N LEU A 284 0.21 14.22 -6.01
CA LEU A 284 -0.89 13.51 -5.34
C LEU A 284 -1.39 14.32 -4.14
N ASP A 285 -2.71 14.38 -3.98
CA ASP A 285 -3.37 15.06 -2.87
C ASP A 285 -4.31 14.13 -2.10
N THR A 286 -5.08 14.70 -1.17
CA THR A 286 -5.98 13.95 -0.28
C THR A 286 -7.06 13.16 -1.01
N ARG A 287 -7.40 13.53 -2.25
CA ARG A 287 -8.41 12.84 -3.06
C ARG A 287 -8.00 11.43 -3.43
N THR A 288 -6.69 11.15 -3.51
CA THR A 288 -6.15 9.80 -3.74
C THR A 288 -6.53 8.85 -2.60
N ASP A 289 -6.40 9.28 -1.35
CA ASP A 289 -6.82 8.49 -0.19
C ASP A 289 -8.35 8.35 -0.13
N VAL A 290 -9.10 9.39 -0.52
CA VAL A 290 -10.58 9.33 -0.58
C VAL A 290 -11.05 8.30 -1.61
N TYR A 291 -10.43 8.23 -2.78
CA TYR A 291 -10.71 7.18 -3.77
C TYR A 291 -10.44 5.80 -3.18
N SER A 292 -9.28 5.61 -2.55
CA SER A 292 -8.88 4.35 -1.92
C SER A 292 -9.90 3.91 -0.85
N LEU A 293 -10.34 4.85 0.00
CA LEU A 293 -11.42 4.62 0.96
C LEU A 293 -12.73 4.20 0.29
N GLY A 294 -13.08 4.80 -0.86
CA GLY A 294 -14.25 4.40 -1.64
C GLY A 294 -14.18 2.94 -2.09
N VAL A 295 -13.02 2.50 -2.60
CA VAL A 295 -12.81 1.10 -2.99
C VAL A 295 -12.90 0.16 -1.79
N VAL A 296 -12.26 0.51 -0.66
CA VAL A 296 -12.34 -0.28 0.57
C VAL A 296 -13.78 -0.38 1.08
N LEU A 297 -14.52 0.72 1.08
CA LEU A 297 -15.93 0.72 1.49
C LEU A 297 -16.76 -0.18 0.58
N TYR A 298 -16.56 -0.09 -0.74
CA TYR A 298 -17.24 -0.97 -1.69
C TYR A 298 -16.99 -2.45 -1.34
N GLU A 299 -15.73 -2.84 -1.16
CA GLU A 299 -15.36 -4.21 -0.79
C GLU A 299 -16.00 -4.65 0.54
N LEU A 300 -15.98 -3.78 1.55
CA LEU A 300 -16.60 -4.03 2.85
C LEU A 300 -18.11 -4.23 2.78
N LEU A 301 -18.79 -3.64 1.80
CA LEU A 301 -20.25 -3.74 1.66
C LEU A 301 -20.69 -4.83 0.69
N ALA A 302 -19.92 -5.07 -0.38
CA ALA A 302 -20.24 -6.03 -1.43
C ALA A 302 -19.62 -7.42 -1.19
N GLY A 303 -18.56 -7.51 -0.40
CA GLY A 303 -17.86 -8.77 -0.10
C GLY A 303 -16.77 -9.16 -1.11
N SER A 304 -16.58 -8.38 -2.19
CA SER A 304 -15.49 -8.50 -3.17
C SER A 304 -15.46 -7.31 -4.14
#